data_AF-A0A2T7H6S8-F1
#
_entry.id   AF-A0A2T7H6S8-F1
#
_cell.length_a   1.000
_cell.length_b   1.000
_cell.length_c   1.000
_cell.angle_alpha   90.00
_cell.angle_beta   90.00
_cell.angle_gamma   90.00
#
_symmetry.space_group_name_H-M   'P 1'
#
loop_
_entity.id
_entity.type
_entity.pdbx_description
1 polymer ?
#
loop_
_entity_poly.entity_id
_entity_poly.type
_entity_poly.pdbx_seq_one_letter_code
_entity_poly.pdbx_strand_id
1 'polypeptide(L)'
;MARFEKYSGAQSLPGVRRPQVIADTAVGAETAALGRQIQRSAGQADRLAHLAQKRQQQIDDFERSKAHRQLLAYVRDRQAEELRNLRPGAAGYTEAMLAHLEKGREEALGTLPESVHASFNREFEATHARHAHRFAAREHAEYRAYFRQGFRDLSRLLAAEVSESPGMLDEVRLEGASVLANMPLSAQAKEEALLELDELLATTWVEALPLEEQVVALERELQRRRKPQAGDVGEAGDAGNASGAPSSGKTSEPLSILPDMALKRLHEAAVKQRTTAAATEAERIARKIAVEHGHIDPAEIADNSLLQPHQKAQLIRGLEDSVAKREKDIEALQWVWSSGPEEEGDKTRGELADRAFSYLDDGETDRDELARGLLRMKGVLPGPYALSLRQELASKDPRDVANAHENLARILAINPDAVQASEQGKYLLEAKARWHLLTDHSGFTAEEAAEKLARMNDLEKQAVFEQVPGNGPASHLLG
;
A
#
# COMPACT_ATOMS: atom_id res chain seq x y z
N MET A 1 -7.26 13.04 99.40
CA MET A 1 -7.29 13.56 100.80
C MET A 1 -5.84 13.61 101.28
N ALA A 2 -5.22 14.65 101.83
CA ALA A 2 -5.61 15.95 102.37
C ALA A 2 -4.52 16.99 101.96
N ARG A 3 -4.83 18.16 101.38
CA ARG A 3 -5.13 19.46 102.04
C ARG A 3 -4.21 19.79 103.23
N PHE A 4 -3.33 20.77 103.04
CA PHE A 4 -3.04 21.79 104.05
C PHE A 4 -2.88 23.17 103.38
N GLU A 5 -3.90 23.98 103.61
CA GLU A 5 -3.93 25.42 103.40
C GLU A 5 -3.30 26.15 104.59
N LYS A 6 -2.66 27.28 104.27
CA LYS A 6 -2.69 28.59 104.95
C LYS A 6 -2.08 28.77 106.35
N TYR A 7 -1.46 29.95 106.43
CA TYR A 7 -1.46 31.00 107.47
C TYR A 7 0.00 31.41 107.75
N SER A 8 0.39 32.68 107.90
CA SER A 8 -0.24 33.98 107.70
C SER A 8 0.77 35.03 108.19
N GLY A 9 0.61 36.28 107.78
CA GLY A 9 0.93 37.41 108.66
C GLY A 9 2.26 38.10 108.38
N ALA A 10 2.31 38.87 107.29
CA ALA A 10 3.17 40.04 107.23
C ALA A 10 2.46 41.17 107.98
N GLN A 11 2.84 41.39 109.25
CA GLN A 11 2.46 42.59 109.99
C GLN A 11 3.74 43.25 110.51
N SER A 12 4.00 44.43 109.97
CA SER A 12 5.13 45.29 110.27
C SER A 12 5.02 45.84 111.70
N LEU A 13 6.09 45.70 112.48
CA LEU A 13 6.33 46.53 113.66
C LEU A 13 7.72 47.19 113.56
N PRO A 14 7.83 48.50 113.88
CA PRO A 14 9.06 49.26 113.71
C PRO A 14 9.97 49.16 114.94
N GLY A 15 11.26 49.01 114.68
CA GLY A 15 12.32 49.44 115.58
C GLY A 15 12.76 48.42 116.64
N VAL A 16 13.68 47.52 116.27
CA VAL A 16 14.77 47.11 117.17
C VAL A 16 16.04 46.82 116.36
N ARG A 17 17.02 47.69 116.58
CA ARG A 17 18.49 47.52 116.53
C ARG A 17 19.07 46.42 115.62
N ARG A 18 19.89 46.89 114.67
CA ARG A 18 20.90 46.13 113.92
C ARG A 18 21.79 45.29 114.87
N PRO A 19 21.91 43.97 114.67
CA PRO A 19 23.15 43.28 114.96
C PRO A 19 24.04 43.34 113.72
N GLN A 20 25.17 44.05 113.82
CA GLN A 20 26.30 43.84 112.92
C GLN A 20 26.77 42.40 113.12
N VAL A 21 26.32 41.50 112.26
CA VAL A 21 26.92 40.18 112.10
C VAL A 21 28.01 40.36 111.05
N ILE A 22 29.26 40.40 111.51
CA ILE A 22 30.44 40.11 110.70
C ILE A 22 30.34 38.61 110.40
N ALA A 23 29.58 38.26 109.37
CA ALA A 23 29.60 36.92 108.80
C ALA A 23 30.75 36.89 107.80
N ASP A 24 31.65 35.92 107.98
CA ASP A 24 32.63 35.51 106.97
C ASP A 24 31.95 35.42 105.59
N THR A 25 32.16 36.44 104.76
CA THR A 25 31.60 36.54 103.41
C THR A 25 32.27 35.56 102.45
N ALA A 26 33.29 34.83 102.88
CA ALA A 26 33.95 33.80 102.08
C ALA A 26 33.06 32.56 101.90
N VAL A 27 32.49 32.00 102.97
CA VAL A 27 31.73 30.73 102.91
C VAL A 27 30.35 30.91 102.28
N GLY A 28 29.71 32.07 102.50
CA GLY A 28 28.43 32.43 101.86
C GLY A 28 28.56 32.76 100.37
N ALA A 29 29.69 33.37 99.96
CA ALA A 29 29.96 33.62 98.54
C ALA A 29 30.30 32.33 97.79
N GLU A 30 31.04 31.40 98.39
CA GLU A 30 31.38 30.11 97.78
C GLU A 30 30.18 29.18 97.65
N THR A 31 29.30 29.10 98.64
CA THR A 31 28.06 28.31 98.55
C THR A 31 27.06 28.91 97.55
N ALA A 32 26.95 30.24 97.47
CA ALA A 32 26.16 30.92 96.43
C ALA A 32 26.79 30.83 95.03
N ALA A 33 28.11 30.68 94.92
CA ALA A 33 28.81 30.41 93.68
C ALA A 33 28.59 28.96 93.22
N LEU A 34 28.65 27.99 94.15
CA LEU A 34 28.34 26.58 93.91
C LEU A 34 26.88 26.39 93.48
N GLY A 35 25.92 27.02 94.17
CA GLY A 35 24.50 26.98 93.80
C GLY A 35 24.23 27.55 92.40
N ARG A 36 24.92 28.63 92.02
CA ARG A 36 24.86 29.20 90.66
C ARG A 36 25.55 28.31 89.63
N GLN A 37 26.60 27.59 90.00
CA GLN A 37 27.29 26.63 89.13
C GLN A 37 26.42 25.38 88.89
N ILE A 38 25.75 24.87 89.92
CA ILE A 38 24.80 23.74 89.83
C ILE A 38 23.57 24.12 88.98
N GLN A 39 23.02 25.33 89.13
CA GLN A 39 21.93 25.81 88.27
C GLN A 39 22.35 25.99 86.80
N ARG A 40 23.57 26.47 86.56
CA ARG A 40 24.14 26.56 85.20
C ARG A 40 24.39 25.18 84.60
N SER A 41 24.86 24.20 85.39
CA SER A 41 25.06 22.83 84.91
C SER A 41 23.75 22.08 84.68
N ALA A 42 22.72 22.31 85.50
CA ALA A 42 21.38 21.76 85.27
C ALA A 42 20.74 22.32 83.99
N GLY A 43 20.81 23.64 83.77
CA GLY A 43 20.35 24.25 82.52
C GLY A 43 21.17 23.84 81.29
N GLN A 44 22.44 23.44 81.47
CA GLN A 44 23.25 22.83 80.40
C GLN A 44 22.85 21.38 80.14
N ALA A 45 22.52 20.59 81.17
CA ALA A 45 22.03 19.22 81.04
C ALA A 45 20.67 19.19 80.33
N ASP A 46 19.73 20.08 80.66
CA ASP A 46 18.44 20.19 79.99
C ASP A 46 18.60 20.58 78.51
N ARG A 47 19.50 21.52 78.20
CA ARG A 47 19.82 21.89 76.80
C ARG A 47 20.45 20.74 76.03
N LEU A 48 21.32 19.96 76.65
CA LEU A 48 21.92 18.77 76.04
C LEU A 48 20.89 17.66 75.83
N ALA A 49 19.98 17.44 76.78
CA ALA A 49 18.88 16.49 76.67
C ALA A 49 17.93 16.87 75.53
N HIS A 50 17.53 18.15 75.43
CA HIS A 50 16.73 18.65 74.31
C HIS A 50 17.45 18.53 72.96
N LEU A 51 18.75 18.80 72.92
CA LEU A 51 19.54 18.68 71.69
C LEU A 51 19.70 17.22 71.27
N ALA A 52 19.91 16.31 72.22
CA ALA A 52 19.94 14.87 71.98
C ALA A 52 18.59 14.35 71.48
N GLN A 53 17.49 14.77 72.11
CA GLN A 53 16.13 14.43 71.66
C GLN A 53 15.87 14.93 70.23
N LYS A 54 16.27 16.17 69.92
CA LYS A 54 16.12 16.73 68.56
C LYS A 54 16.96 15.99 67.53
N ARG A 55 18.20 15.60 67.87
CA ARG A 55 19.05 14.78 66.98
C ARG A 55 18.45 13.40 66.75
N GLN A 56 17.90 12.77 67.80
CA GLN A 56 17.24 11.48 67.68
C GLN A 56 16.01 11.60 66.76
N GLN A 57 15.18 12.62 66.93
CA GLN A 57 14.04 12.88 66.02
C GLN A 57 14.49 13.06 64.56
N GLN A 58 15.58 13.76 64.30
CA GLN A 58 16.11 13.93 62.95
C GLN A 58 16.60 12.61 62.33
N ILE A 59 17.23 11.74 63.13
CA ILE A 59 17.66 10.41 62.69
C ILE A 59 16.43 9.54 62.40
N ASP A 60 15.46 9.53 63.30
CA ASP A 60 14.21 8.78 63.18
C ASP A 60 13.42 9.22 61.91
N ASP A 61 13.31 10.53 61.67
CA ASP A 61 12.67 11.10 60.48
C ASP A 61 13.41 10.72 59.18
N PHE A 62 14.75 10.70 59.21
CA PHE A 62 15.57 10.30 58.07
C PHE A 62 15.44 8.82 57.77
N GLU A 63 15.57 7.94 58.77
CA GLU A 63 15.44 6.49 58.60
C GLU A 63 14.03 6.12 58.11
N ARG A 64 12.98 6.77 58.64
CA ARG A 64 11.61 6.62 58.12
C ARG A 64 11.53 6.99 56.64
N SER A 65 12.05 8.16 56.26
CA SER A 65 11.99 8.65 54.89
C SER A 65 12.76 7.74 53.92
N LYS A 66 13.91 7.24 54.37
CA LYS A 66 14.75 6.29 53.64
C LYS A 66 14.04 4.96 53.45
N ALA A 67 13.46 4.38 54.50
CA ALA A 67 12.70 3.14 54.43
C ALA A 67 11.48 3.25 53.51
N HIS A 68 10.75 4.37 53.55
CA HIS A 68 9.63 4.60 52.63
C HIS A 68 10.08 4.65 51.17
N ARG A 69 11.21 5.32 50.87
CA ARG A 69 11.77 5.34 49.51
C ARG A 69 12.23 3.96 49.06
N GLN A 70 12.85 3.18 49.95
CA GLN A 70 13.27 1.81 49.65
C GLN A 70 12.06 0.90 49.37
N LEU A 71 11.00 1.00 50.16
CA LEU A 71 9.73 0.30 49.92
C LEU A 71 9.16 0.64 48.53
N LEU A 72 9.09 1.92 48.18
CA LEU A 72 8.58 2.35 46.88
C LEU A 72 9.44 1.85 45.71
N ALA A 73 10.76 1.83 45.87
CA ALA A 73 11.68 1.26 44.88
C ALA A 73 11.44 -0.25 44.71
N TYR A 74 11.36 -0.99 45.83
CA TYR A 74 11.06 -2.42 45.84
C TYR A 74 9.74 -2.74 45.13
N VAL A 75 8.66 -2.03 45.47
CA VAL A 75 7.34 -2.21 44.85
C VAL A 75 7.38 -1.89 43.36
N ARG A 76 8.15 -0.89 42.94
CA ARG A 76 8.31 -0.54 41.51
C ARG A 76 9.03 -1.64 40.74
N ASP A 77 10.07 -2.23 41.32
CA ASP A 77 10.82 -3.31 40.70
C ASP A 77 9.94 -4.56 40.56
N ARG A 78 9.22 -4.95 41.62
CA ARG A 78 8.23 -6.04 41.57
C ARG A 78 7.12 -5.77 40.58
N GLN A 79 6.64 -4.54 40.49
CA GLN A 79 5.64 -4.15 39.50
C GLN A 79 6.15 -4.41 38.07
N ALA A 80 7.41 -4.07 37.77
CA ALA A 80 7.99 -4.33 36.46
C ALA A 80 8.12 -5.83 36.15
N GLU A 81 8.40 -6.66 37.16
CA GLU A 81 8.46 -8.11 37.03
C GLU A 81 7.06 -8.72 36.79
N GLU A 82 6.06 -8.36 37.59
CA GLU A 82 4.69 -8.84 37.44
C GLU A 82 4.11 -8.45 36.07
N LEU A 83 4.42 -7.24 35.58
CA LEU A 83 4.00 -6.79 34.25
C LEU A 83 4.60 -7.63 33.11
N ARG A 84 5.79 -8.23 33.29
CA ARG A 84 6.40 -9.11 32.28
C ARG A 84 5.75 -10.48 32.23
N ASN A 85 5.17 -10.92 33.35
CA ASN A 85 4.58 -12.25 33.52
C ASN A 85 3.07 -12.19 33.73
N LEU A 86 2.40 -11.20 33.13
CA LEU A 86 0.96 -11.02 33.27
C LEU A 86 0.22 -12.25 32.76
N ARG A 87 -0.65 -12.78 33.61
CA ARG A 87 -1.66 -13.77 33.22
C ARG A 87 -2.68 -13.11 32.27
N PRO A 88 -3.42 -13.90 31.46
CA PRO A 88 -4.52 -13.39 30.63
C PRO A 88 -5.47 -12.49 31.44
N GLY A 89 -5.73 -11.28 30.93
CA GLY A 89 -6.56 -10.27 31.59
C GLY A 89 -5.99 -9.74 32.92
N ALA A 90 -4.69 -9.91 33.17
CA ALA A 90 -4.01 -9.52 34.42
C ALA A 90 -4.61 -10.13 35.69
N ALA A 91 -5.28 -11.28 35.59
CA ALA A 91 -5.97 -11.91 36.71
C ALA A 91 -5.05 -12.14 37.92
N GLY A 92 -5.41 -11.56 39.07
CA GLY A 92 -4.67 -11.68 40.33
C GLY A 92 -3.52 -10.68 40.48
N TYR A 93 -3.36 -9.73 39.55
CA TYR A 93 -2.30 -8.72 39.60
C TYR A 93 -2.41 -7.84 40.85
N THR A 94 -3.62 -7.41 41.23
CA THR A 94 -3.82 -6.59 42.42
C THR A 94 -3.43 -7.33 43.69
N GLU A 95 -3.85 -8.60 43.81
CA GLU A 95 -3.54 -9.44 44.96
C GLU A 95 -2.03 -9.67 45.10
N ALA A 96 -1.35 -9.99 43.99
CA ALA A 96 0.10 -10.16 43.97
C ALA A 96 0.84 -8.86 44.36
N MET A 97 0.43 -7.72 43.81
CA MET A 97 1.05 -6.43 44.11
C MET A 97 0.82 -5.96 45.54
N LEU A 98 -0.35 -6.26 46.13
CA LEU A 98 -0.62 -6.01 47.55
C LEU A 98 0.23 -6.91 48.44
N ALA A 99 0.40 -8.19 48.10
CA ALA A 99 1.30 -9.08 48.81
C ALA A 99 2.77 -8.59 48.77
N HIS A 100 3.24 -8.08 47.63
CA HIS A 100 4.57 -7.45 47.54
C HIS A 100 4.66 -6.18 48.39
N LEU A 101 3.59 -5.38 48.44
CA LEU A 101 3.54 -4.17 49.25
C LEU A 101 3.61 -4.49 50.76
N GLU A 102 2.87 -5.50 51.21
CA GLU A 102 2.91 -5.99 52.59
C GLU A 102 4.27 -6.61 52.95
N LYS A 103 4.82 -7.45 52.07
CA LYS A 103 6.16 -8.02 52.26
C LYS A 103 7.23 -6.93 52.39
N GLY A 104 7.19 -5.91 51.53
CA GLY A 104 8.12 -4.79 51.62
C GLY A 104 7.97 -3.99 52.93
N ARG A 105 6.75 -3.88 53.47
CA ARG A 105 6.51 -3.29 54.79
C ARG A 105 7.15 -4.12 55.89
N GLU A 106 6.99 -5.43 55.88
CA GLU A 106 7.60 -6.34 56.86
C GLU A 106 9.13 -6.23 56.85
N GLU A 107 9.74 -6.24 55.66
CA GLU A 107 11.19 -6.06 55.49
C GLU A 107 11.67 -4.69 56.00
N ALA A 108 10.91 -3.62 55.76
CA ALA A 108 11.21 -2.29 56.28
C ALA A 108 11.13 -2.23 57.81
N LEU A 109 10.09 -2.83 58.42
CA LEU A 109 9.95 -2.86 59.88
C LEU A 109 11.06 -3.68 60.55
N GLY A 110 11.56 -4.73 59.91
CA GLY A 110 12.67 -5.54 60.41
C GLY A 110 14.03 -4.80 60.45
N THR A 111 14.17 -3.71 59.70
CA THR A 111 15.42 -2.91 59.63
C THR A 111 15.34 -1.57 60.37
N LEU A 112 14.13 -1.05 60.60
CA LEU A 112 13.90 0.22 61.28
C LEU A 112 14.04 0.13 62.80
N PRO A 113 14.52 1.19 63.49
CA PRO A 113 14.46 1.29 64.95
C PRO A 113 13.03 1.26 65.48
N GLU A 114 12.80 0.63 66.63
CA GLU A 114 11.46 0.50 67.25
C GLU A 114 10.76 1.85 67.49
N SER A 115 11.52 2.91 67.76
CA SER A 115 10.98 4.27 67.95
C SER A 115 10.23 4.80 66.73
N VAL A 116 10.52 4.28 65.54
CA VAL A 116 10.00 4.74 64.25
C VAL A 116 8.84 3.89 63.72
N HIS A 117 8.64 2.68 64.25
CA HIS A 117 7.66 1.71 63.72
C HIS A 117 6.23 2.30 63.66
N ALA A 118 5.81 2.99 64.71
CA ALA A 118 4.46 3.55 64.81
C ALA A 118 4.20 4.73 63.85
N SER A 119 5.22 5.53 63.51
CA SER A 119 5.09 6.62 62.54
C SER A 119 5.12 6.08 61.11
N PHE A 120 6.03 5.14 60.82
CA PHE A 120 6.10 4.46 59.52
C PHE A 120 4.80 3.72 59.18
N ASN A 121 4.24 2.95 60.13
CA ASN A 121 2.97 2.24 59.91
C ASN A 121 1.81 3.21 59.61
N ARG A 122 1.73 4.35 60.31
CA ARG A 122 0.69 5.35 60.03
C ARG A 122 0.78 5.91 58.61
N GLU A 123 2.00 6.15 58.11
CA GLU A 123 2.22 6.62 56.73
C GLU A 123 1.94 5.53 55.69
N PHE A 124 2.29 4.27 55.99
CA PHE A 124 1.96 3.13 55.16
C PHE A 124 0.44 2.98 55.02
N GLU A 125 -0.30 2.93 56.13
CA GLU A 125 -1.77 2.80 56.09
C GLU A 125 -2.44 3.96 55.34
N ALA A 126 -1.91 5.19 55.48
CA ALA A 126 -2.40 6.36 54.75
C ALA A 126 -2.23 6.27 53.22
N THR A 127 -1.27 5.46 52.74
CA THR A 127 -0.96 5.28 51.31
C THR A 127 -1.45 3.95 50.75
N HIS A 128 -1.70 2.95 51.60
CA HIS A 128 -2.10 1.59 51.23
C HIS A 128 -3.33 1.57 50.31
N ALA A 129 -4.41 2.26 50.69
CA ALA A 129 -5.63 2.34 49.88
C ALA A 129 -5.38 2.93 48.48
N ARG A 130 -4.48 3.93 48.37
CA ARG A 130 -4.14 4.52 47.07
C ARG A 130 -3.40 3.53 46.18
N HIS A 131 -2.50 2.72 46.75
CA HIS A 131 -1.81 1.67 46.02
C HIS A 131 -2.79 0.57 45.57
N ALA A 132 -3.68 0.11 46.45
CA ALA A 132 -4.72 -0.86 46.12
C ALA A 132 -5.59 -0.39 44.95
N HIS A 133 -6.11 0.85 45.01
CA HIS A 133 -6.90 1.41 43.91
C HIS A 133 -6.11 1.52 42.60
N ARG A 134 -4.83 1.89 42.66
CA ARG A 134 -3.98 1.99 41.47
C ARG A 134 -3.74 0.63 40.82
N PHE A 135 -3.49 -0.41 41.63
CA PHE A 135 -3.29 -1.76 41.11
C PHE A 135 -4.58 -2.34 40.55
N ALA A 136 -5.71 -2.18 41.25
CA ALA A 136 -7.04 -2.58 40.77
C ALA A 136 -7.42 -1.89 39.46
N ALA A 137 -7.19 -0.56 39.36
CA ALA A 137 -7.45 0.17 38.12
C ALA A 137 -6.62 -0.35 36.94
N ARG A 138 -5.37 -0.76 37.18
CA ARG A 138 -4.52 -1.36 36.16
C ARG A 138 -5.03 -2.74 35.75
N GLU A 139 -5.32 -3.62 36.70
CA GLU A 139 -5.88 -4.94 36.45
C GLU A 139 -7.18 -4.85 35.63
N HIS A 140 -8.11 -3.97 36.02
CA HIS A 140 -9.33 -3.74 35.26
C HIS A 140 -9.08 -3.22 33.83
N ALA A 141 -8.06 -2.38 33.64
CA ALA A 141 -7.70 -1.88 32.30
C ALA A 141 -7.15 -3.00 31.41
N GLU A 142 -6.22 -3.82 31.93
CA GLU A 142 -5.65 -4.96 31.21
C GLU A 142 -6.70 -6.04 30.93
N TYR A 143 -7.59 -6.30 31.90
CA TYR A 143 -8.73 -7.19 31.74
C TYR A 143 -9.60 -6.77 30.55
N ARG A 144 -9.98 -5.48 30.47
CA ARG A 144 -10.77 -4.97 29.33
C ARG A 144 -9.99 -5.04 28.02
N ALA A 145 -8.69 -4.72 28.04
CA ALA A 145 -7.84 -4.80 26.85
C ALA A 145 -7.78 -6.23 26.30
N TYR A 146 -7.66 -7.23 27.19
CA TYR A 146 -7.66 -8.65 26.82
C TYR A 146 -8.93 -9.06 26.08
N PHE A 147 -10.12 -8.75 26.62
CA PHE A 147 -11.38 -9.11 25.94
C PHE A 147 -11.60 -8.34 24.63
N ARG A 148 -11.22 -7.06 24.57
CA ARG A 148 -11.28 -6.30 23.31
C ARG A 148 -10.36 -6.88 22.24
N GLN A 149 -9.14 -7.26 22.62
CA GLN A 149 -8.20 -7.89 21.70
C GLN A 149 -8.71 -9.27 21.25
N GLY A 150 -9.19 -10.10 22.18
CA GLY A 150 -9.77 -11.40 21.85
C GLY A 150 -10.98 -11.29 20.92
N PHE A 151 -11.84 -10.28 21.11
CA PHE A 151 -12.94 -10.03 20.19
C PHE A 151 -12.44 -9.59 18.81
N ARG A 152 -11.44 -8.70 18.72
CA ARG A 152 -10.84 -8.31 17.43
C ARG A 152 -10.23 -9.49 16.68
N ASP A 153 -9.59 -10.40 17.39
CA ASP A 153 -9.02 -11.60 16.78
C ASP A 153 -10.13 -12.55 16.30
N LEU A 154 -11.22 -12.69 17.05
CA LEU A 154 -12.42 -13.39 16.59
C LEU A 154 -13.05 -12.71 15.37
N SER A 155 -13.22 -11.38 15.37
CA SER A 155 -13.79 -10.63 14.25
C SER A 155 -13.01 -10.88 12.95
N ARG A 156 -11.68 -11.05 13.01
CA ARG A 156 -10.86 -11.41 11.85
C ARG A 156 -11.13 -12.82 11.34
N LEU A 157 -11.36 -13.79 12.24
CA LEU A 157 -11.72 -15.15 11.84
C LEU A 157 -13.10 -15.18 11.18
N LEU A 158 -14.08 -14.48 11.78
CA LEU A 158 -15.42 -14.33 11.23
C LEU A 158 -15.40 -13.63 9.85
N ALA A 159 -14.57 -12.60 9.69
CA ALA A 159 -14.38 -11.92 8.41
C ALA A 159 -13.75 -12.84 7.34
N ALA A 160 -12.82 -13.71 7.73
CA ALA A 160 -12.25 -14.71 6.82
C ALA A 160 -13.31 -15.71 6.35
N GLU A 161 -14.18 -16.18 7.25
CA GLU A 161 -15.30 -17.07 6.90
C GLU A 161 -16.28 -16.42 5.91
N VAL A 162 -16.61 -15.13 6.09
CA VAL A 162 -17.43 -14.37 5.13
C VAL A 162 -16.71 -14.20 3.79
N SER A 163 -15.39 -14.03 3.79
CA SER A 163 -14.63 -13.92 2.54
C SER A 163 -14.63 -15.20 1.72
N GLU A 164 -14.66 -16.37 2.39
CA GLU A 164 -14.76 -17.68 1.73
C GLU A 164 -16.20 -17.99 1.30
N SER A 165 -17.19 -17.58 2.11
CA SER A 165 -18.61 -17.85 1.89
C SER A 165 -19.47 -16.62 2.19
N PRO A 166 -19.68 -15.72 1.20
CA PRO A 166 -20.45 -14.49 1.39
C PRO A 166 -21.91 -14.70 1.83
N GLY A 167 -22.47 -15.88 1.58
CA GLY A 167 -23.83 -16.25 2.00
C GLY A 167 -24.00 -16.45 3.51
N MET A 168 -22.91 -16.61 4.26
CA MET A 168 -22.91 -16.86 5.72
C MET A 168 -22.97 -15.57 6.55
N LEU A 169 -23.01 -14.39 5.92
CA LEU A 169 -22.89 -13.10 6.59
C LEU A 169 -23.81 -12.94 7.81
N ASP A 170 -25.10 -13.28 7.66
CA ASP A 170 -26.09 -13.12 8.73
C ASP A 170 -25.83 -14.08 9.91
N GLU A 171 -25.41 -15.31 9.62
CA GLU A 171 -25.09 -16.33 10.63
C GLU A 171 -23.83 -15.93 11.41
N VAL A 172 -22.77 -15.53 10.70
CA VAL A 172 -21.51 -15.05 11.28
C VAL A 172 -21.73 -13.80 12.13
N ARG A 173 -22.60 -12.89 11.69
CA ARG A 173 -22.96 -11.68 12.44
C ARG A 173 -23.68 -12.03 13.75
N LEU A 174 -24.63 -12.97 13.71
CA LEU A 174 -25.32 -13.45 14.91
C LEU A 174 -24.36 -14.13 15.89
N GLU A 175 -23.43 -14.93 15.38
CA GLU A 175 -22.39 -15.56 16.20
C GLU A 175 -21.53 -14.51 16.91
N GLY A 176 -20.98 -13.54 16.17
CA GLY A 176 -20.17 -12.47 16.75
C GLY A 176 -20.93 -11.66 17.81
N ALA A 177 -22.21 -11.35 17.57
CA ALA A 177 -23.07 -10.68 18.55
C ALA A 177 -23.30 -11.53 19.80
N SER A 178 -23.50 -12.85 19.64
CA SER A 178 -23.70 -13.77 20.77
C SER A 178 -22.46 -13.89 21.65
N VAL A 179 -21.26 -13.95 21.05
CA VAL A 179 -20.00 -14.03 21.78
C VAL A 179 -19.77 -12.73 22.55
N LEU A 180 -19.98 -11.58 21.92
CA LEU A 180 -19.81 -10.27 22.56
C LEU A 180 -20.82 -10.03 23.69
N ALA A 181 -22.05 -10.54 23.57
CA ALA A 181 -23.05 -10.48 24.62
C ALA A 181 -22.55 -11.15 25.91
N ASN A 182 -21.82 -12.26 25.79
CA ASN A 182 -21.25 -13.01 26.90
C ASN A 182 -19.93 -12.41 27.45
N MET A 183 -19.34 -11.42 26.77
CA MET A 183 -18.11 -10.79 27.24
C MET A 183 -18.34 -9.83 28.42
N PRO A 184 -17.40 -9.73 29.36
CA PRO A 184 -17.47 -8.85 30.53
C PRO A 184 -17.02 -7.41 30.20
N LEU A 185 -17.60 -6.84 29.15
CA LEU A 185 -17.39 -5.46 28.69
C LEU A 185 -18.57 -4.56 29.11
N SER A 186 -18.34 -3.25 29.18
CA SER A 186 -19.43 -2.28 29.39
C SER A 186 -20.37 -2.25 28.19
N ALA A 187 -21.63 -1.84 28.40
CA ALA A 187 -22.62 -1.74 27.32
C ALA A 187 -22.12 -0.90 26.14
N GLN A 188 -21.58 0.29 26.42
CA GLN A 188 -20.97 1.15 25.40
C GLN A 188 -19.83 0.46 24.62
N ALA A 189 -18.95 -0.28 25.32
CA ALA A 189 -17.84 -0.97 24.65
C ALA A 189 -18.32 -2.15 23.80
N LYS A 190 -19.47 -2.76 24.14
CA LYS A 190 -20.10 -3.78 23.30
C LYS A 190 -20.73 -3.14 22.06
N GLU A 191 -21.43 -2.03 22.19
CA GLU A 191 -22.00 -1.31 21.04
C GLU A 191 -20.92 -0.87 20.05
N GLU A 192 -19.82 -0.28 20.55
CA GLU A 192 -18.66 0.10 19.73
C GLU A 192 -18.06 -1.12 19.00
N ALA A 193 -17.89 -2.24 19.71
CA ALA A 193 -17.33 -3.46 19.12
C ALA A 193 -18.29 -4.13 18.10
N LEU A 194 -19.61 -4.07 18.30
CA LEU A 194 -20.59 -4.53 17.31
C LEU A 194 -20.52 -3.71 16.02
N LEU A 195 -20.43 -2.39 16.13
CA LEU A 195 -20.29 -1.52 14.96
C LEU A 195 -18.98 -1.82 14.22
N GLU A 196 -17.86 -1.96 14.93
CA GLU A 196 -16.57 -2.36 14.33
C GLU A 196 -16.67 -3.72 13.60
N LEU A 197 -17.37 -4.70 14.20
CA LEU A 197 -17.60 -6.00 13.58
C LEU A 197 -18.47 -5.86 12.32
N ASP A 198 -19.61 -5.19 12.42
CA ASP A 198 -20.55 -5.05 11.30
C ASP A 198 -19.91 -4.32 10.11
N GLU A 199 -19.12 -3.26 10.36
CA GLU A 199 -18.36 -2.57 9.31
C GLU A 199 -17.32 -3.47 8.66
N LEU A 200 -16.59 -4.27 9.46
CA LEU A 200 -15.60 -5.21 8.96
C LEU A 200 -16.27 -6.28 8.08
N LEU A 201 -17.34 -6.92 8.58
CA LEU A 201 -18.05 -7.97 7.86
C LEU A 201 -18.71 -7.46 6.58
N ALA A 202 -19.31 -6.26 6.61
CA ALA A 202 -19.87 -5.64 5.42
C ALA A 202 -18.79 -5.33 4.38
N THR A 203 -17.62 -4.85 4.81
CA THR A 203 -16.49 -4.58 3.91
C THR A 203 -16.00 -5.88 3.26
N THR A 204 -15.74 -6.92 4.05
CA THR A 204 -15.25 -8.20 3.54
C THR A 204 -16.26 -8.91 2.65
N TRP A 205 -17.56 -8.79 2.97
CA TRP A 205 -18.62 -9.32 2.15
C TRP A 205 -18.63 -8.70 0.75
N VAL A 206 -18.51 -7.37 0.65
CA VAL A 206 -18.44 -6.69 -0.66
C VAL A 206 -17.21 -7.14 -1.44
N GLU A 207 -16.04 -7.16 -0.80
CA GLU A 207 -14.78 -7.50 -1.47
C GLU A 207 -14.77 -8.95 -2.01
N ALA A 208 -15.58 -9.85 -1.43
CA ALA A 208 -15.71 -11.24 -1.86
C ALA A 208 -16.68 -11.44 -3.05
N LEU A 209 -17.50 -10.44 -3.39
CA LEU A 209 -18.41 -10.53 -4.54
C LEU A 209 -17.66 -10.45 -5.88
N PRO A 210 -18.22 -10.95 -6.99
CA PRO A 210 -17.68 -10.65 -8.33
C PRO A 210 -17.61 -9.15 -8.60
N LEU A 211 -16.55 -8.67 -9.26
CA LEU A 211 -16.30 -7.22 -9.50
C LEU A 211 -17.49 -6.48 -10.15
N GLU A 212 -18.25 -7.15 -11.00
CA GLU A 212 -19.45 -6.58 -11.61
C GLU A 212 -20.55 -6.33 -10.59
N GLU A 213 -20.80 -7.30 -9.73
CA GLU A 213 -21.78 -7.18 -8.64
C GLU A 213 -21.33 -6.15 -7.62
N GLN A 214 -20.03 -6.09 -7.32
CA GLN A 214 -19.46 -5.07 -6.41
C GLN A 214 -19.76 -3.65 -6.89
N VAL A 215 -19.41 -3.33 -8.14
CA VAL A 215 -19.60 -1.98 -8.69
C VAL A 215 -21.09 -1.63 -8.70
N VAL A 216 -21.95 -2.54 -9.15
CA VAL A 216 -23.40 -2.31 -9.22
C VAL A 216 -24.01 -2.11 -7.83
N ALA A 217 -23.64 -2.94 -6.85
CA ALA A 217 -24.16 -2.85 -5.49
C ALA A 217 -23.72 -1.57 -4.80
N LEU A 218 -22.43 -1.21 -4.90
CA LEU A 218 -21.87 0.01 -4.31
C LEU A 218 -22.44 1.27 -4.98
N GLU A 219 -22.57 1.29 -6.30
CA GLU A 219 -23.15 2.41 -7.03
C GLU A 219 -24.63 2.60 -6.65
N ARG A 220 -25.40 1.52 -6.57
CA ARG A 220 -26.81 1.57 -6.17
C ARG A 220 -26.97 2.16 -4.77
N GLU A 221 -26.15 1.76 -3.80
CA GLU A 221 -26.22 2.31 -2.44
C GLU A 221 -25.78 3.78 -2.39
N LEU A 222 -24.71 4.16 -3.10
CA LEU A 222 -24.30 5.56 -3.23
C LEU A 222 -25.40 6.43 -3.87
N GLN A 223 -26.10 5.92 -4.88
CA GLN A 223 -27.23 6.61 -5.50
C GLN A 223 -28.43 6.72 -4.56
N ARG A 224 -28.72 5.67 -3.77
CA ARG A 224 -29.78 5.67 -2.74
C ARG A 224 -29.54 6.79 -1.72
N ARG A 225 -28.30 6.96 -1.25
CA ARG A 225 -27.94 8.03 -0.29
C ARG A 225 -27.94 9.43 -0.90
N ARG A 226 -27.71 9.54 -2.21
CA ARG A 226 -27.74 10.82 -2.94
C ARG A 226 -29.15 11.32 -3.26
N LYS A 227 -30.12 10.42 -3.42
CA LYS A 227 -31.53 10.83 -3.58
C LYS A 227 -32.09 11.16 -2.19
N PRO A 228 -32.39 12.42 -1.86
CA PRO A 228 -33.20 12.69 -0.67
C PRO A 228 -34.53 11.95 -0.82
N GLN A 229 -35.05 11.37 0.27
CA GLN A 229 -36.40 10.84 0.34
C GLN A 229 -37.38 11.95 -0.05
N ALA A 230 -37.73 12.01 -1.32
CA ALA A 230 -38.79 12.86 -1.83
C ALA A 230 -40.09 12.06 -1.77
N GLY A 231 -40.95 12.42 -0.81
CA GLY A 231 -42.39 12.14 -0.89
C GLY A 231 -42.90 10.96 -0.06
N ASP A 232 -43.07 11.17 1.25
CA ASP A 232 -44.26 10.68 1.94
C ASP A 232 -45.38 11.71 1.69
N VAL A 233 -46.00 11.65 0.51
CA VAL A 233 -47.31 12.24 0.22
C VAL A 233 -47.98 11.31 -0.78
N GLY A 234 -49.07 10.68 -0.36
CA GLY A 234 -49.78 9.68 -1.15
C GLY A 234 -50.38 10.24 -2.43
N GLU A 235 -50.41 9.41 -3.47
CA GLU A 235 -51.46 9.45 -4.47
C GLU A 235 -51.60 8.06 -5.10
N ALA A 236 -52.82 7.55 -5.04
CA ALA A 236 -53.25 6.33 -5.70
C ALA A 236 -53.35 6.58 -7.21
N GLY A 237 -52.86 5.63 -8.04
CA GLY A 237 -53.01 5.75 -9.49
C GLY A 237 -52.30 4.70 -10.32
N ASP A 238 -52.89 3.51 -10.38
CA ASP A 238 -53.03 2.65 -11.57
C ASP A 238 -51.81 1.92 -12.19
N ALA A 239 -52.15 0.76 -12.77
CA ALA A 239 -51.31 -0.38 -13.11
C ALA A 239 -50.56 -0.29 -14.45
N GLY A 240 -49.42 -1.01 -14.54
CA GLY A 240 -48.68 -1.13 -15.79
C GLY A 240 -47.40 -1.98 -15.75
N ASN A 241 -47.53 -3.25 -15.41
CA ASN A 241 -46.75 -4.38 -15.94
C ASN A 241 -45.23 -4.22 -16.20
N ALA A 242 -44.40 -4.64 -15.24
CA ALA A 242 -43.05 -5.16 -15.50
C ALA A 242 -42.72 -6.25 -14.48
N SER A 243 -43.16 -7.48 -14.81
CA SER A 243 -42.71 -8.70 -14.15
C SER A 243 -41.28 -8.99 -14.59
N GLY A 244 -40.36 -9.16 -13.63
CA GLY A 244 -39.02 -9.71 -13.87
C GLY A 244 -37.85 -8.93 -13.29
N ALA A 245 -37.78 -8.75 -11.97
CA ALA A 245 -36.50 -8.50 -11.29
C ALA A 245 -36.43 -9.41 -10.06
N PRO A 246 -35.52 -10.40 -10.01
CA PRO A 246 -35.38 -11.26 -8.85
C PRO A 246 -34.78 -10.45 -7.70
N SER A 247 -35.51 -10.39 -6.57
CA SER A 247 -35.03 -10.25 -5.19
C SER A 247 -33.70 -9.51 -4.92
N SER A 248 -33.47 -8.31 -5.47
CA SER A 248 -32.26 -7.52 -5.18
C SER A 248 -32.31 -6.72 -3.86
N GLY A 249 -33.28 -7.00 -2.99
CA GLY A 249 -33.44 -6.33 -1.69
C GLY A 249 -32.40 -6.77 -0.65
N LYS A 250 -31.95 -8.03 -0.70
CA LYS A 250 -31.05 -8.61 0.31
C LYS A 250 -29.59 -8.11 0.24
N THR A 251 -29.14 -7.59 -0.90
CA THR A 251 -27.73 -7.16 -1.08
C THR A 251 -27.46 -5.74 -0.57
N SER A 252 -28.48 -4.99 -0.17
CA SER A 252 -28.32 -3.58 0.26
C SER A 252 -28.22 -3.39 1.78
N GLU A 253 -28.69 -4.36 2.56
CA GLU A 253 -28.68 -4.26 4.03
C GLU A 253 -27.27 -4.18 4.63
N PRO A 254 -26.28 -5.00 4.21
CA PRO A 254 -24.92 -4.91 4.74
C PRO A 254 -24.25 -3.57 4.42
N LEU A 255 -24.48 -3.07 3.21
CA LEU A 255 -23.89 -1.81 2.71
C LEU A 255 -24.41 -0.58 3.44
N SER A 256 -25.62 -0.65 3.99
CA SER A 256 -26.24 0.47 4.71
C SER A 256 -25.48 0.84 6.01
N ILE A 257 -24.73 -0.10 6.57
CA ILE A 257 -23.97 0.10 7.81
C ILE A 257 -22.65 0.86 7.54
N LEU A 258 -22.10 0.75 6.33
CA LEU A 258 -20.81 1.36 6.00
C LEU A 258 -20.91 2.90 5.94
N PRO A 259 -19.87 3.62 6.42
CA PRO A 259 -19.81 5.07 6.29
C PRO A 259 -19.62 5.48 4.81
N ASP A 260 -20.14 6.66 4.43
CA ASP A 260 -20.07 7.19 3.05
C ASP A 260 -18.65 7.21 2.47
N MET A 261 -17.66 7.51 3.31
CA MET A 261 -16.26 7.53 2.90
C MET A 261 -15.72 6.13 2.58
N ALA A 262 -16.15 5.10 3.32
CA ALA A 262 -15.79 3.72 3.02
C ALA A 262 -16.44 3.25 1.73
N LEU A 263 -17.74 3.50 1.54
CA LEU A 263 -18.46 3.16 0.30
C LEU A 263 -17.82 3.78 -0.94
N LYS A 264 -17.46 5.08 -0.89
CA LYS A 264 -16.77 5.76 -2.01
C LYS A 264 -15.41 5.14 -2.30
N ARG A 265 -14.62 4.84 -1.28
CA ARG A 265 -13.30 4.21 -1.43
C ARG A 265 -13.41 2.81 -2.04
N LEU A 266 -14.33 1.99 -1.56
CA LEU A 266 -14.59 0.65 -2.10
C LEU A 266 -15.06 0.74 -3.55
N HIS A 267 -15.96 1.68 -3.87
CA HIS A 267 -16.43 1.88 -5.24
C HIS A 267 -15.29 2.30 -6.18
N GLU A 268 -14.46 3.27 -5.77
CA GLU A 268 -13.30 3.70 -6.55
C GLU A 268 -12.28 2.57 -6.76
N ALA A 269 -12.05 1.74 -5.73
CA ALA A 269 -11.17 0.59 -5.81
C ALA A 269 -11.71 -0.48 -6.77
N ALA A 270 -12.99 -0.84 -6.64
CA ALA A 270 -13.65 -1.82 -7.51
C ALA A 270 -13.68 -1.36 -8.97
N VAL A 271 -13.97 -0.08 -9.22
CA VAL A 271 -13.93 0.49 -10.58
C VAL A 271 -12.52 0.43 -11.18
N LYS A 272 -11.47 0.78 -10.41
CA LYS A 272 -10.08 0.68 -10.87
C LYS A 272 -9.65 -0.76 -11.14
N GLN A 273 -10.03 -1.71 -10.29
CA GLN A 273 -9.75 -3.13 -10.51
C GLN A 273 -10.47 -3.63 -11.76
N ARG A 274 -11.74 -3.24 -11.96
CA ARG A 274 -12.48 -3.61 -13.17
C ARG A 274 -11.86 -3.03 -14.44
N THR A 275 -11.44 -1.76 -14.44
CA THR A 275 -10.84 -1.15 -15.65
C THR A 275 -9.51 -1.78 -16.01
N THR A 276 -8.68 -2.12 -15.02
CA THR A 276 -7.40 -2.80 -15.24
C THR A 276 -7.60 -4.25 -15.73
N ALA A 277 -8.54 -5.00 -15.14
CA ALA A 277 -8.93 -6.32 -15.62
C ALA A 277 -9.47 -6.27 -17.06
N ALA A 278 -10.33 -5.30 -17.38
CA ALA A 278 -10.86 -5.12 -18.72
C ALA A 278 -9.77 -4.77 -19.74
N ALA A 279 -8.82 -3.91 -19.38
CA ALA A 279 -7.72 -3.53 -20.26
C ALA A 279 -6.78 -4.71 -20.57
N THR A 280 -6.39 -5.48 -19.53
CA THR A 280 -5.53 -6.66 -19.70
C THR A 280 -6.21 -7.74 -20.55
N GLU A 281 -7.50 -7.96 -20.35
CA GLU A 281 -8.28 -8.90 -21.15
C GLU A 281 -8.45 -8.43 -22.61
N ALA A 282 -8.70 -7.13 -22.82
CA ALA A 282 -8.76 -6.56 -24.16
C ALA A 282 -7.43 -6.72 -24.91
N GLU A 283 -6.30 -6.48 -24.26
CA GLU A 283 -4.97 -6.69 -24.84
C GLU A 283 -4.71 -8.17 -25.17
N ARG A 284 -5.12 -9.09 -24.29
CA ARG A 284 -5.00 -10.54 -24.52
C ARG A 284 -5.77 -10.96 -25.78
N ILE A 285 -7.01 -10.51 -25.91
CA ILE A 285 -7.85 -10.81 -27.08
C ILE A 285 -7.28 -10.15 -28.34
N ALA A 286 -6.83 -8.90 -28.27
CA ALA A 286 -6.21 -8.21 -29.41
C ALA A 286 -4.98 -8.96 -29.94
N ARG A 287 -4.13 -9.50 -29.05
CA ARG A 287 -2.99 -10.35 -29.43
C ARG A 287 -3.45 -11.66 -30.08
N LYS A 288 -4.48 -12.30 -29.51
CA LYS A 288 -5.06 -13.52 -30.09
C LYS A 288 -5.60 -13.24 -31.50
N ILE A 289 -6.26 -12.10 -31.74
CA ILE A 289 -6.72 -11.69 -33.08
C ILE A 289 -5.52 -11.55 -34.03
N ALA A 290 -4.45 -10.87 -33.60
CA ALA A 290 -3.29 -10.65 -34.45
C ALA A 290 -2.62 -11.96 -34.92
N VAL A 291 -2.60 -13.00 -34.08
CA VAL A 291 -1.92 -14.28 -34.37
C VAL A 291 -2.87 -15.35 -34.92
N GLU A 292 -4.08 -15.47 -34.36
CA GLU A 292 -4.99 -16.60 -34.55
C GLU A 292 -6.44 -16.16 -34.86
N HIS A 293 -6.65 -15.03 -35.55
CA HIS A 293 -7.99 -14.49 -35.88
C HIS A 293 -8.96 -15.52 -36.49
N GLY A 294 -8.48 -16.54 -37.22
CA GLY A 294 -9.34 -17.58 -37.82
C GLY A 294 -10.02 -18.54 -36.82
N HIS A 295 -9.64 -18.53 -35.54
CA HIS A 295 -10.16 -19.42 -34.50
C HIS A 295 -10.96 -18.68 -33.41
N ILE A 296 -11.19 -17.38 -33.58
CA ILE A 296 -11.91 -16.56 -32.60
C ILE A 296 -13.37 -16.47 -33.01
N ASP A 297 -14.25 -16.95 -32.13
CA ASP A 297 -15.68 -16.74 -32.26
C ASP A 297 -16.01 -15.28 -31.83
N PRO A 298 -16.69 -14.47 -32.67
CA PRO A 298 -17.16 -13.15 -32.26
C PRO A 298 -18.01 -13.17 -30.98
N ALA A 299 -18.71 -14.28 -30.70
CA ALA A 299 -19.45 -14.46 -29.45
C ALA A 299 -18.52 -14.43 -28.21
N GLU A 300 -17.28 -14.94 -28.30
CA GLU A 300 -16.29 -14.89 -27.22
C GLU A 300 -16.01 -13.45 -26.77
N ILE A 301 -16.01 -12.49 -27.71
CA ILE A 301 -15.80 -11.06 -27.45
C ILE A 301 -17.09 -10.40 -26.96
N ALA A 302 -18.23 -10.74 -27.57
CA ALA A 302 -19.52 -10.15 -27.25
C ALA A 302 -20.01 -10.54 -25.84
N ASP A 303 -19.80 -11.78 -25.44
CA ASP A 303 -20.28 -12.34 -24.16
C ASP A 303 -19.31 -12.10 -23.01
N ASN A 304 -18.11 -11.58 -23.28
CA ASN A 304 -17.13 -11.27 -22.23
C ASN A 304 -17.66 -10.18 -21.29
N SER A 305 -17.86 -10.53 -20.03
CA SER A 305 -18.49 -9.67 -19.03
C SER A 305 -17.58 -8.54 -18.52
N LEU A 306 -16.25 -8.75 -18.63
CA LEU A 306 -15.23 -7.77 -18.22
C LEU A 306 -15.11 -6.61 -19.21
N LEU A 307 -15.28 -6.87 -20.50
CA LEU A 307 -15.07 -5.87 -21.56
C LEU A 307 -16.17 -4.81 -21.56
N GLN A 308 -15.77 -3.54 -21.73
CA GLN A 308 -16.70 -2.45 -21.93
C GLN A 308 -17.27 -2.45 -23.37
N PRO A 309 -18.48 -1.90 -23.60
CA PRO A 309 -19.10 -1.90 -24.92
C PRO A 309 -18.22 -1.32 -26.03
N HIS A 310 -17.46 -0.25 -25.75
CA HIS A 310 -16.55 0.35 -26.71
C HIS A 310 -15.35 -0.55 -27.02
N GLN A 311 -14.82 -1.28 -26.03
CA GLN A 311 -13.72 -2.24 -26.21
C GLN A 311 -14.18 -3.43 -27.05
N LYS A 312 -15.39 -3.95 -26.78
CA LYS A 312 -16.00 -5.01 -27.59
C LYS A 312 -16.12 -4.59 -29.06
N ALA A 313 -16.65 -3.41 -29.33
CA ALA A 313 -16.80 -2.89 -30.68
C ALA A 313 -15.45 -2.73 -31.41
N GLN A 314 -14.40 -2.28 -30.70
CA GLN A 314 -13.05 -2.17 -31.26
C GLN A 314 -12.45 -3.54 -31.60
N LEU A 315 -12.58 -4.52 -30.71
CA LEU A 315 -12.05 -5.87 -30.92
C LEU A 315 -12.79 -6.61 -32.05
N ILE A 316 -14.11 -6.50 -32.12
CA ILE A 316 -14.91 -7.08 -33.21
C ILE A 316 -14.48 -6.49 -34.56
N ARG A 317 -14.35 -5.16 -34.65
CA ARG A 317 -13.86 -4.52 -35.88
C ARG A 317 -12.44 -4.99 -36.24
N GLY A 318 -11.54 -5.09 -35.26
CA GLY A 318 -10.19 -5.60 -35.50
C GLY A 318 -10.17 -7.06 -35.98
N LEU A 319 -11.10 -7.89 -35.50
CA LEU A 319 -11.29 -9.26 -35.96
C LEU A 319 -11.78 -9.28 -37.42
N GLU A 320 -12.82 -8.52 -37.73
CA GLU A 320 -13.36 -8.38 -39.09
C GLU A 320 -12.29 -7.88 -40.09
N ASP A 321 -11.52 -6.87 -39.72
CA ASP A 321 -10.43 -6.34 -40.53
C ASP A 321 -9.33 -7.39 -40.78
N SER A 322 -9.01 -8.20 -39.77
CA SER A 322 -8.00 -9.27 -39.87
C SER A 322 -8.50 -10.42 -40.76
N VAL A 323 -9.77 -10.81 -40.62
CA VAL A 323 -10.40 -11.83 -41.47
C VAL A 323 -10.47 -11.35 -42.91
N ALA A 324 -10.95 -10.14 -43.15
CA ALA A 324 -11.03 -9.56 -44.50
C ALA A 324 -9.64 -9.40 -45.14
N LYS A 325 -8.60 -9.09 -44.35
CA LYS A 325 -7.22 -9.06 -44.84
C LYS A 325 -6.78 -10.46 -45.29
N ARG A 326 -7.01 -11.48 -44.46
CA ARG A 326 -6.66 -12.87 -44.80
C ARG A 326 -7.43 -13.40 -46.00
N GLU A 327 -8.71 -13.08 -46.15
CA GLU A 327 -9.49 -13.46 -47.33
C GLU A 327 -8.86 -12.91 -48.62
N LYS A 328 -8.48 -11.63 -48.62
CA LYS A 328 -7.76 -11.01 -49.75
C LYS A 328 -6.38 -11.62 -49.97
N ASP A 329 -5.68 -12.03 -48.92
CA ASP A 329 -4.38 -12.70 -49.05
C ASP A 329 -4.56 -14.11 -49.68
N ILE A 330 -5.59 -14.84 -49.27
CA ILE A 330 -5.98 -16.13 -49.88
C ILE A 330 -6.40 -15.93 -51.35
N GLU A 331 -7.17 -14.89 -51.66
CA GLU A 331 -7.55 -14.53 -53.03
C GLU A 331 -6.30 -14.29 -53.90
N ALA A 332 -5.31 -13.56 -53.37
CA ALA A 332 -4.04 -13.34 -54.05
C ALA A 332 -3.28 -14.66 -54.31
N LEU A 333 -3.26 -15.59 -53.35
CA LEU A 333 -2.64 -16.91 -53.55
C LEU A 333 -3.40 -17.78 -54.56
N GLN A 334 -4.73 -17.79 -54.49
CA GLN A 334 -5.57 -18.50 -55.46
C GLN A 334 -5.37 -17.94 -56.87
N TRP A 335 -5.23 -16.62 -56.99
CA TRP A 335 -4.85 -15.97 -58.24
C TRP A 335 -3.48 -16.46 -58.72
N VAL A 336 -2.46 -16.54 -57.86
CA VAL A 336 -1.14 -17.09 -58.25
C VAL A 336 -1.26 -18.53 -58.79
N TRP A 337 -2.11 -19.37 -58.19
CA TRP A 337 -2.27 -20.77 -58.61
C TRP A 337 -3.30 -21.00 -59.72
N SER A 338 -4.07 -19.99 -60.11
CA SER A 338 -5.05 -20.13 -61.20
C SER A 338 -4.36 -20.37 -62.55
N SER A 339 -4.91 -21.29 -63.35
CA SER A 339 -4.41 -21.61 -64.69
C SER A 339 -5.07 -20.70 -65.72
N GLY A 340 -4.32 -19.79 -66.32
CA GLY A 340 -4.78 -18.99 -67.46
C GLY A 340 -4.06 -17.65 -67.59
N PRO A 341 -3.66 -17.24 -68.80
CA PRO A 341 -3.29 -15.86 -69.07
C PRO A 341 -4.59 -15.05 -69.12
N GLU A 342 -4.89 -14.30 -68.06
CA GLU A 342 -5.99 -13.33 -68.08
C GLU A 342 -5.64 -12.15 -69.01
N GLU A 343 -6.57 -11.22 -69.24
CA GLU A 343 -6.41 -10.06 -70.13
C GLU A 343 -5.30 -9.06 -69.72
N GLU A 344 -4.45 -8.69 -70.66
CA GLU A 344 -3.40 -7.67 -70.52
C GLU A 344 -3.97 -6.32 -70.07
N GLY A 345 -3.56 -5.82 -68.90
CA GLY A 345 -3.78 -4.43 -68.50
C GLY A 345 -4.62 -4.18 -67.23
N ASP A 346 -5.06 -5.23 -66.51
CA ASP A 346 -5.82 -5.01 -65.28
C ASP A 346 -4.92 -4.56 -64.11
N LYS A 347 -5.22 -3.39 -63.54
CA LYS A 347 -4.44 -2.79 -62.42
C LYS A 347 -4.44 -3.68 -61.17
N THR A 348 -5.45 -4.54 -61.06
CA THR A 348 -5.59 -5.55 -60.00
C THR A 348 -4.42 -6.54 -59.96
N ARG A 349 -3.73 -6.80 -61.08
CA ARG A 349 -2.60 -7.74 -61.12
C ARG A 349 -1.41 -7.34 -60.28
N GLY A 350 -1.04 -6.05 -60.34
CA GLY A 350 0.06 -5.54 -59.54
C GLY A 350 -0.26 -5.68 -58.05
N GLU A 351 -1.48 -5.29 -57.66
CA GLU A 351 -1.95 -5.38 -56.28
C GLU A 351 -2.00 -6.84 -55.76
N LEU A 352 -2.48 -7.78 -56.58
CA LEU A 352 -2.50 -9.20 -56.24
C LEU A 352 -1.08 -9.80 -56.16
N ALA A 353 -0.19 -9.43 -57.08
CA ALA A 353 1.21 -9.87 -57.04
C ALA A 353 1.94 -9.34 -55.80
N ASP A 354 1.75 -8.06 -55.47
CA ASP A 354 2.36 -7.42 -54.30
C ASP A 354 1.87 -8.04 -53.00
N ARG A 355 0.56 -8.32 -52.92
CA ARG A 355 -0.05 -8.96 -51.77
C ARG A 355 0.40 -10.42 -51.62
N ALA A 356 0.39 -11.20 -52.70
CA ALA A 356 0.87 -12.58 -52.68
C ALA A 356 2.35 -12.66 -52.30
N PHE A 357 3.19 -11.78 -52.86
CA PHE A 357 4.59 -11.69 -52.51
C PHE A 357 4.77 -11.37 -51.03
N SER A 358 4.09 -10.34 -50.52
CA SER A 358 4.21 -9.92 -49.11
C SER A 358 3.68 -10.98 -48.13
N TYR A 359 2.73 -11.81 -48.54
CA TYR A 359 2.19 -12.90 -47.72
C TYR A 359 3.10 -14.13 -47.69
N LEU A 360 3.74 -14.45 -48.82
CA LEU A 360 4.66 -15.60 -48.94
C LEU A 360 6.08 -15.28 -48.46
N ASP A 361 6.46 -14.00 -48.41
CA ASP A 361 7.71 -13.50 -47.87
C ASP A 361 7.68 -13.49 -46.33
N ASP A 362 7.78 -14.69 -45.74
CA ASP A 362 7.79 -14.94 -44.30
C ASP A 362 9.16 -14.70 -43.62
N GLY A 363 10.16 -14.29 -44.41
CA GLY A 363 11.53 -14.06 -43.95
C GLY A 363 12.42 -15.31 -43.96
N GLU A 364 11.86 -16.50 -44.17
CA GLU A 364 12.62 -17.75 -44.39
C GLU A 364 12.70 -18.12 -45.89
N THR A 365 11.69 -17.69 -46.66
CA THR A 365 11.62 -17.92 -48.10
C THR A 365 12.66 -17.09 -48.87
N ASP A 366 13.35 -17.70 -49.84
CA ASP A 366 14.23 -16.98 -50.77
C ASP A 366 13.38 -16.01 -51.62
N ARG A 367 13.48 -14.73 -51.28
CA ARG A 367 12.73 -13.63 -51.89
C ARG A 367 12.99 -13.53 -53.39
N ASP A 368 14.21 -13.79 -53.83
CA ASP A 368 14.59 -13.71 -55.23
C ASP A 368 13.98 -14.87 -56.03
N GLU A 369 13.95 -16.07 -55.46
CA GLU A 369 13.27 -17.21 -56.08
C GLU A 369 11.77 -17.01 -56.15
N LEU A 370 11.15 -16.50 -55.09
CA LEU A 370 9.73 -16.19 -55.05
C LEU A 370 9.34 -15.18 -56.13
N ALA A 371 10.07 -14.06 -56.23
CA ALA A 371 9.82 -13.03 -57.24
C ALA A 371 9.97 -13.57 -58.67
N ARG A 372 11.02 -14.37 -58.94
CA ARG A 372 11.23 -15.02 -60.24
C ARG A 372 10.13 -16.04 -60.54
N GLY A 373 9.63 -16.76 -59.54
CA GLY A 373 8.51 -17.69 -59.66
C GLY A 373 7.24 -16.99 -60.10
N LEU A 374 6.87 -15.91 -59.40
CA LEU A 374 5.72 -15.06 -59.76
C LEU A 374 5.87 -14.46 -61.17
N LEU A 375 7.07 -14.00 -61.51
CA LEU A 375 7.35 -13.47 -62.85
C LEU A 375 7.18 -14.53 -63.95
N ARG A 376 7.64 -15.76 -63.72
CA ARG A 376 7.47 -16.86 -64.69
C ARG A 376 6.02 -17.31 -64.83
N MET A 377 5.29 -17.35 -63.72
CA MET A 377 3.92 -17.86 -63.69
C MET A 377 2.90 -16.84 -64.20
N LYS A 378 3.07 -15.56 -63.83
CA LYS A 378 2.08 -14.51 -64.05
C LYS A 378 2.57 -13.34 -64.90
N GLY A 379 3.87 -13.29 -65.21
CA GLY A 379 4.43 -12.22 -66.04
C GLY A 379 4.47 -10.85 -65.35
N VAL A 380 4.36 -10.81 -64.01
CA VAL A 380 4.36 -9.56 -63.22
C VAL A 380 5.52 -9.59 -62.24
N LEU A 381 6.24 -8.47 -62.14
CA LEU A 381 7.27 -8.25 -61.12
C LEU A 381 6.63 -7.58 -59.89
N PRO A 382 6.67 -8.19 -58.70
CA PRO A 382 6.12 -7.57 -57.49
C PRO A 382 6.83 -6.23 -57.19
N GLY A 383 6.04 -5.20 -56.92
CA GLY A 383 6.48 -3.86 -56.53
C GLY A 383 7.37 -3.84 -55.29
N PRO A 384 7.01 -4.51 -54.18
CA PRO A 384 7.85 -4.59 -52.98
C PRO A 384 9.26 -5.14 -53.27
N TYR A 385 9.34 -6.14 -54.15
CA TYR A 385 10.60 -6.72 -54.58
C TYR A 385 11.39 -5.80 -55.53
N ALA A 386 10.72 -5.16 -56.50
CA ALA A 386 11.36 -4.17 -57.36
C ALA A 386 11.95 -2.99 -56.55
N LEU A 387 11.26 -2.60 -55.47
CA LEU A 387 11.74 -1.59 -54.54
C LEU A 387 12.94 -2.07 -53.72
N SER A 388 12.92 -3.29 -53.18
CA SER A 388 14.08 -3.84 -52.45
C SER A 388 15.29 -3.97 -53.36
N LEU A 389 15.11 -4.48 -54.58
CA LEU A 389 16.17 -4.60 -55.57
C LEU A 389 16.77 -3.23 -55.92
N ARG A 390 15.94 -2.19 -56.07
CA ARG A 390 16.41 -0.81 -56.25
C ARG A 390 17.25 -0.34 -55.05
N GLN A 391 16.86 -0.66 -53.83
CA GLN A 391 17.61 -0.27 -52.63
C GLN A 391 18.97 -0.97 -52.58
N GLU A 392 19.04 -2.26 -52.95
CA GLU A 392 20.28 -3.03 -53.01
C GLU A 392 21.22 -2.53 -54.12
N LEU A 393 20.69 -2.20 -55.30
CA LEU A 393 21.45 -1.56 -56.38
C LEU A 393 22.02 -0.19 -55.97
N ALA A 394 21.35 0.50 -55.05
CA ALA A 394 21.78 1.77 -54.45
C ALA A 394 22.57 1.58 -53.14
N SER A 395 22.95 0.35 -52.78
CA SER A 395 23.74 0.04 -51.58
C SER A 395 25.16 0.59 -51.69
N LYS A 396 25.80 0.72 -50.53
CA LYS A 396 27.23 1.04 -50.38
C LYS A 396 28.09 -0.23 -50.23
N ASP A 397 27.46 -1.38 -50.01
CA ASP A 397 28.17 -2.65 -49.96
C ASP A 397 28.34 -3.19 -51.38
N PRO A 398 29.58 -3.42 -51.85
CA PRO A 398 29.83 -4.04 -53.15
C PRO A 398 29.14 -5.39 -53.31
N ARG A 399 28.95 -6.16 -52.24
CA ARG A 399 28.31 -7.49 -52.29
C ARG A 399 26.83 -7.38 -52.63
N ASP A 400 26.11 -6.47 -51.96
CA ASP A 400 24.69 -6.20 -52.23
C ASP A 400 24.51 -5.74 -53.69
N VAL A 401 25.37 -4.83 -54.14
CA VAL A 401 25.32 -4.30 -55.52
C VAL A 401 25.57 -5.40 -56.55
N ALA A 402 26.59 -6.25 -56.34
CA ALA A 402 26.88 -7.36 -57.23
C ALA A 402 25.70 -8.35 -57.32
N ASN A 403 25.17 -8.77 -56.16
CA ASN A 403 24.04 -9.69 -56.08
C ASN A 403 22.78 -9.09 -56.74
N ALA A 404 22.49 -7.82 -56.48
CA ALA A 404 21.33 -7.14 -57.06
C ALA A 404 21.44 -7.00 -58.58
N HIS A 405 22.63 -6.75 -59.13
CA HIS A 405 22.84 -6.74 -60.58
C HIS A 405 22.70 -8.13 -61.20
N GLU A 406 23.18 -9.17 -60.53
CA GLU A 406 22.99 -10.55 -60.97
C GLU A 406 21.49 -10.93 -60.97
N ASN A 407 20.77 -10.60 -59.89
CA ASN A 407 19.35 -10.83 -59.78
C ASN A 407 18.55 -10.04 -60.84
N LEU A 408 18.89 -8.77 -61.06
CA LEU A 408 18.31 -7.95 -62.12
C LEU A 408 18.53 -8.55 -63.52
N ALA A 409 19.73 -9.07 -63.79
CA ALA A 409 20.01 -9.74 -65.05
C ALA A 409 19.14 -10.99 -65.24
N ARG A 410 18.97 -11.80 -64.18
CA ARG A 410 18.11 -12.99 -64.17
C ARG A 410 16.64 -12.65 -64.40
N ILE A 411 16.13 -11.57 -63.80
CA ILE A 411 14.73 -11.11 -63.96
C ILE A 411 14.49 -10.65 -65.41
N LEU A 412 15.39 -9.84 -65.96
CA LEU A 412 15.28 -9.33 -67.32
C LEU A 412 15.43 -10.42 -68.39
N ALA A 413 16.11 -11.52 -68.06
CA ALA A 413 16.17 -12.71 -68.93
C ALA A 413 14.84 -13.49 -68.96
N ILE A 414 13.99 -13.36 -67.94
CA ILE A 414 12.68 -14.02 -67.86
C ILE A 414 11.63 -13.20 -68.62
N ASN A 415 11.45 -11.93 -68.24
CA ASN A 415 10.46 -11.06 -68.86
C ASN A 415 10.92 -9.59 -68.77
N PRO A 416 11.47 -9.01 -69.85
CA PRO A 416 11.94 -7.62 -69.85
C PRO A 416 10.79 -6.61 -69.80
N ASP A 417 9.65 -6.92 -70.41
CA ASP A 417 8.50 -6.03 -70.50
C ASP A 417 7.87 -5.80 -69.11
N ALA A 418 7.85 -6.84 -68.27
CA ALA A 418 7.39 -6.74 -66.89
C ALA A 418 8.26 -5.82 -66.03
N VAL A 419 9.58 -5.81 -66.25
CA VAL A 419 10.49 -4.88 -65.56
C VAL A 419 10.24 -3.46 -66.03
N GLN A 420 10.05 -3.25 -67.33
CA GLN A 420 9.74 -1.93 -67.88
C GLN A 420 8.40 -1.39 -67.39
N ALA A 421 7.40 -2.26 -67.22
CA ALA A 421 6.08 -1.91 -66.73
C ALA A 421 6.04 -1.62 -65.21
N SER A 422 7.06 -2.03 -64.45
CA SER A 422 7.18 -1.72 -63.02
C SER A 422 7.37 -0.22 -62.78
N GLU A 423 6.86 0.30 -61.67
CA GLU A 423 7.12 1.69 -61.23
C GLU A 423 8.61 2.01 -61.12
N GLN A 424 9.43 1.01 -60.77
CA GLN A 424 10.89 1.15 -60.66
C GLN A 424 11.62 0.86 -61.97
N GLY A 425 10.91 0.53 -63.06
CA GLY A 425 11.46 0.00 -64.29
C GLY A 425 12.53 0.88 -64.95
N LYS A 426 12.32 2.19 -64.99
CA LYS A 426 13.32 3.13 -65.54
C LYS A 426 14.64 3.05 -64.80
N TYR A 427 14.60 3.07 -63.47
CA TYR A 427 15.80 2.99 -62.64
C TYR A 427 16.50 1.65 -62.81
N LEU A 428 15.75 0.55 -62.81
CA LEU A 428 16.31 -0.79 -62.99
C LEU A 428 17.01 -0.94 -64.35
N LEU A 429 16.40 -0.43 -65.43
CA LEU A 429 17.00 -0.46 -66.76
C LEU A 429 18.26 0.42 -66.86
N GLU A 430 18.25 1.61 -66.25
CA GLU A 430 19.43 2.48 -66.17
C GLU A 430 20.56 1.83 -65.38
N ALA A 431 20.25 1.19 -64.25
CA ALA A 431 21.23 0.47 -63.44
C ALA A 431 21.88 -0.67 -64.25
N LYS A 432 21.09 -1.45 -65.00
CA LYS A 432 21.65 -2.47 -65.90
C LYS A 432 22.54 -1.86 -67.00
N ALA A 433 22.15 -0.74 -67.59
CA ALA A 433 22.97 -0.07 -68.61
C ALA A 433 24.32 0.39 -68.04
N ARG A 434 24.33 0.95 -66.81
CA ARG A 434 25.56 1.32 -66.09
C ARG A 434 26.45 0.10 -65.82
N TRP A 435 25.85 -1.02 -65.42
CA TRP A 435 26.58 -2.27 -65.20
C TRP A 435 27.26 -2.77 -66.47
N HIS A 436 26.53 -2.89 -67.58
CA HIS A 436 27.10 -3.32 -68.87
C HIS A 436 28.21 -2.38 -69.38
N LEU A 437 28.09 -1.07 -69.16
CA LEU A 437 29.15 -0.12 -69.51
C LEU A 437 30.46 -0.44 -68.78
N LEU A 438 30.38 -0.88 -67.52
CA LEU A 438 31.55 -1.21 -66.72
C LEU A 438 32.11 -2.60 -67.05
N THR A 439 31.26 -3.62 -67.17
CA THR A 439 31.72 -4.99 -67.42
C THR A 439 32.11 -5.21 -68.88
N ASP A 440 31.24 -4.83 -69.82
CA ASP A 440 31.39 -5.25 -71.22
C ASP A 440 32.22 -4.25 -72.03
N HIS A 441 32.09 -2.96 -71.72
CA HIS A 441 32.81 -1.90 -72.44
C HIS A 441 34.11 -1.46 -71.77
N SER A 442 34.17 -1.46 -70.44
CA SER A 442 35.35 -1.02 -69.69
C SER A 442 36.23 -2.18 -69.21
N GLY A 443 35.78 -3.43 -69.38
CA GLY A 443 36.55 -4.63 -69.06
C GLY A 443 36.75 -4.90 -67.56
N PHE A 444 35.96 -4.25 -66.69
CA PHE A 444 36.01 -4.53 -65.25
C PHE A 444 35.44 -5.92 -64.96
N THR A 445 36.02 -6.60 -63.96
CA THR A 445 35.38 -7.80 -63.42
C THR A 445 34.09 -7.43 -62.67
N ALA A 446 33.21 -8.40 -62.44
CA ALA A 446 31.96 -8.15 -61.70
C ALA A 446 32.21 -7.55 -60.30
N GLU A 447 33.27 -8.01 -59.61
CA GLU A 447 33.68 -7.49 -58.31
C GLU A 447 34.16 -6.03 -58.40
N GLU A 448 35.02 -5.72 -59.38
CA GLU A 448 35.52 -4.36 -59.60
C GLU A 448 34.42 -3.38 -60.02
N ALA A 449 33.49 -3.82 -60.87
CA ALA A 449 32.34 -3.04 -61.28
C ALA A 449 31.42 -2.73 -60.09
N ALA A 450 31.17 -3.73 -59.24
CA ALA A 450 30.37 -3.56 -58.03
C ALA A 450 31.02 -2.62 -57.01
N GLU A 451 32.33 -2.74 -56.76
CA GLU A 451 33.06 -1.81 -55.90
C GLU A 451 32.97 -0.37 -56.42
N LYS A 452 33.12 -0.20 -57.73
CA LYS A 452 33.08 1.12 -58.36
C LYS A 452 31.70 1.75 -58.25
N LEU A 453 30.63 0.99 -58.50
CA LEU A 453 29.26 1.45 -58.37
C LEU A 453 28.88 1.74 -56.92
N ALA A 454 29.28 0.89 -55.97
CA ALA A 454 29.08 1.13 -54.54
C ALA A 454 29.73 2.44 -54.07
N ARG A 455 30.95 2.74 -54.55
CA ARG A 455 31.63 4.04 -54.28
C ARG A 455 30.91 5.21 -54.93
N MET A 456 30.44 5.06 -56.17
CA MET A 456 29.67 6.11 -56.86
C MET A 456 28.35 6.40 -56.12
N ASN A 457 27.66 5.38 -55.64
CA ASN A 457 26.45 5.53 -54.83
C ASN A 457 26.70 6.27 -53.51
N ASP A 458 27.87 6.07 -52.88
CA ASP A 458 28.26 6.79 -51.67
C ASP A 458 28.51 8.28 -51.96
N LEU A 459 29.23 8.57 -53.06
CA LEU A 459 29.49 9.95 -53.50
C LEU A 459 28.23 10.69 -53.93
N GLU A 460 27.31 10.04 -54.65
CA GLU A 460 26.02 10.62 -55.03
C GLU A 460 25.17 10.92 -53.79
N LYS A 461 25.16 10.04 -52.78
CA LYS A 461 24.46 10.30 -51.51
C LYS A 461 25.10 11.43 -50.71
N GLN A 462 26.43 11.54 -50.69
CA GLN A 462 27.14 12.64 -50.04
C GLN A 462 26.88 13.99 -50.73
N ALA A 463 26.88 14.02 -52.07
CA ALA A 463 26.58 15.21 -52.84
C ALA A 463 25.11 15.69 -52.64
N VAL A 464 24.17 14.78 -52.49
CA VAL A 464 22.77 15.11 -52.14
C VAL A 464 22.66 15.64 -50.70
N PHE A 465 23.45 15.13 -49.76
CA PHE A 465 23.50 15.65 -48.38
C PHE A 465 24.18 17.03 -48.28
N GLU A 466 25.19 17.31 -49.10
CA GLU A 466 25.87 18.61 -49.15
C GLU A 466 25.06 19.68 -49.92
N GLN A 467 24.13 19.28 -50.80
CA GLN A 467 23.22 20.17 -51.52
C GLN A 467 21.91 20.49 -50.77
N VAL A 468 21.70 19.95 -49.58
CA VAL A 468 20.63 20.41 -48.68
C VAL A 468 21.22 21.52 -47.79
N PRO A 469 21.01 22.82 -48.09
CA PRO A 469 21.51 23.88 -47.22
C PRO A 469 20.87 23.76 -45.84
N GLY A 470 21.71 23.79 -44.82
CA GLY A 470 21.33 23.62 -43.44
C GLY A 470 20.18 24.53 -43.01
N ASN A 471 19.16 23.91 -42.44
CA ASN A 471 18.40 24.56 -41.39
C ASN A 471 19.30 24.58 -40.16
N GLY A 472 20.17 25.59 -40.09
CA GLY A 472 21.15 25.73 -39.03
C GLY A 472 20.48 25.91 -37.66
N PRO A 473 21.09 25.44 -36.56
CA PRO A 473 20.64 25.80 -35.23
C PRO A 473 20.80 27.32 -35.03
N ALA A 474 19.68 28.02 -34.87
CA ALA A 474 19.65 29.42 -34.51
C ALA A 474 20.36 29.63 -33.15
N SER A 475 21.61 30.08 -33.21
CA SER A 475 22.26 30.81 -32.13
C SER A 475 22.25 32.29 -32.48
N HIS A 476 21.35 33.05 -31.85
CA HIS A 476 21.48 34.48 -31.54
C HIS A 476 20.37 34.77 -30.51
N LEU A 477 20.67 34.96 -29.22
CA LEU A 477 21.13 36.21 -28.62
C LEU A 477 20.43 37.43 -29.22
N LEU A 478 19.48 38.00 -28.46
CA LEU A 478 19.48 39.40 -27.99
C LEU A 478 18.10 39.74 -27.38
N GLY A 479 18.10 40.44 -26.24
CA GLY A 479 16.92 41.13 -25.69
C GLY A 479 16.74 40.93 -24.20
#